data_AF-A0A497K8G8-F1
#
_entry.id   AF-A0A497K8G8-F1
#
_cell.length_a   1.000
_cell.length_b   1.000
_cell.length_c   1.000
_cell.angle_alpha   90.00
_cell.angle_beta   90.00
_cell.angle_gamma   90.00
#
_symmetry.space_group_name_H-M   'P 1'
#
loop_
_entity.id
_entity.type
_entity.pdbx_description
1 polymer ?
#
loop_
_entity_poly.entity_id
_entity_poly.type
_entity_poly.pdbx_seq_one_letter_code
_entity_poly.pdbx_strand_id
1 'polypeptide(L)'
;MKQKRIFVTDCEGPISKNDNAFELASHFIPEGEKFFALISKYDDILAEILKRPEYKAGNTLKLILPFLKAYGVTDQKMREYSAKSILLVPGAIDTLQFVKGVMPAYIVSTSYEPYIKALCEIVRFPYENAYCTRVNIDKYPLKEVERKRLMKLREEIAAMPMIEIPENASTIEDFSERDRKTIMRLDEI
;
A
#
# COMPACT_ATOMS: atom_id res chain seq x y z
N MET A 1 -13.27 34.01 -16.15
CA MET A 1 -13.54 32.56 -16.28
C MET A 1 -14.07 32.05 -14.95
N LYS A 2 -15.22 31.36 -14.88
CA LYS A 2 -15.68 30.73 -13.63
C LYS A 2 -14.69 29.62 -13.26
N GLN A 3 -14.17 29.66 -12.04
CA GLN A 3 -13.26 28.63 -11.53
C GLN A 3 -14.04 27.31 -11.42
N LYS A 4 -13.63 26.29 -12.19
CA LYS A 4 -14.23 24.96 -12.12
C LYS A 4 -13.77 24.30 -10.83
N ARG A 5 -14.72 23.94 -9.96
CA ARG A 5 -14.45 23.14 -8.77
C ARG A 5 -14.34 21.66 -9.17
N ILE A 6 -13.46 20.93 -8.52
CA ILE A 6 -13.31 19.49 -8.68
C ILE A 6 -13.39 18.84 -7.30
N PHE A 7 -13.83 17.59 -7.27
CA PHE A 7 -13.76 16.74 -6.09
C PHE A 7 -12.66 15.71 -6.27
N VAL A 8 -11.84 15.52 -5.24
CA VAL A 8 -10.78 14.50 -5.20
C VAL A 8 -10.92 13.75 -3.89
N THR A 9 -10.94 12.43 -3.94
CA THR A 9 -11.00 11.57 -2.76
C THR A 9 -9.94 10.47 -2.86
N ASP A 10 -9.49 10.02 -1.70
CA ASP A 10 -8.81 8.73 -1.62
C ASP A 10 -9.83 7.59 -1.76
N CYS A 11 -9.32 6.37 -1.97
CA CYS A 11 -10.06 5.12 -2.02
C CYS A 11 -10.22 4.48 -0.64
N GLU A 12 -9.11 4.11 0.00
CA GLU A 12 -9.09 3.40 1.28
C GLU A 12 -9.40 4.38 2.42
N GLY A 13 -10.42 4.10 3.22
CA GLY A 13 -10.98 5.01 4.22
C GLY A 13 -12.27 5.70 3.74
N PRO A 14 -12.27 6.54 2.68
CA PRO A 14 -13.48 7.21 2.23
C PRO A 14 -14.47 6.34 1.43
N ILE A 15 -13.96 5.44 0.57
CA ILE A 15 -14.80 4.62 -0.33
C ILE A 15 -14.83 3.17 0.13
N SER A 16 -13.66 2.62 0.46
CA SER A 16 -13.48 1.24 0.89
C SER A 16 -12.94 1.15 2.31
N LYS A 17 -13.32 0.11 3.04
CA LYS A 17 -12.82 -0.21 4.38
C LYS A 17 -11.55 -1.07 4.35
N ASN A 18 -11.18 -1.59 3.19
CA ASN A 18 -10.00 -2.44 3.04
C ASN A 18 -8.72 -1.63 3.19
N ASP A 19 -7.65 -2.34 3.54
CA ASP A 19 -6.26 -1.99 3.26
C ASP A 19 -5.73 -3.04 2.28
N ASN A 20 -5.73 -2.73 0.98
CA ASN A 20 -5.43 -3.72 -0.05
C ASN A 20 -3.98 -4.22 0.06
N ALA A 21 -3.06 -3.37 0.50
CA ALA A 21 -1.65 -3.73 0.60
C ALA A 21 -1.42 -4.72 1.75
N PHE A 22 -2.00 -4.41 2.91
CA PHE A 22 -2.01 -5.28 4.08
C PHE A 22 -2.68 -6.62 3.76
N GLU A 23 -3.86 -6.59 3.13
CA GLU A 23 -4.62 -7.79 2.80
C GLU A 23 -3.88 -8.72 1.84
N LEU A 24 -3.26 -8.17 0.79
CA LEU A 24 -2.45 -8.96 -0.15
C LEU A 24 -1.24 -9.59 0.55
N ALA A 25 -0.54 -8.83 1.39
CA ALA A 25 0.59 -9.36 2.16
C ALA A 25 0.13 -10.48 3.10
N SER A 26 -0.93 -10.23 3.87
CA SER A 26 -1.50 -11.17 4.84
C SER A 26 -1.99 -12.46 4.18
N HIS A 27 -2.56 -12.37 2.98
CA HIS A 27 -3.09 -13.52 2.26
C HIS A 27 -1.99 -14.37 1.58
N PHE A 28 -0.99 -13.73 0.97
CA PHE A 28 -0.02 -14.43 0.11
C PHE A 28 1.34 -14.69 0.75
N ILE A 29 1.69 -13.98 1.82
CA ILE A 29 3.01 -14.08 2.46
C ILE A 29 2.85 -14.75 3.83
N PRO A 30 3.64 -15.79 4.16
CA PRO A 30 3.68 -16.35 5.51
C PRO A 30 4.07 -15.28 6.55
N GLU A 31 3.30 -15.18 7.65
CA GLU A 31 3.43 -14.10 8.64
C GLU A 31 3.27 -12.70 8.04
N GLY A 32 2.48 -12.61 6.94
CA GLY A 32 2.29 -11.41 6.15
C GLY A 32 1.76 -10.21 6.93
N GLU A 33 0.90 -10.43 7.92
CA GLU A 33 0.38 -9.35 8.79
C GLU A 33 1.51 -8.66 9.56
N LYS A 34 2.36 -9.45 10.23
CA LYS A 34 3.49 -8.94 11.02
C LYS A 34 4.54 -8.29 10.13
N PHE A 35 4.87 -8.97 9.02
CA PHE A 35 5.79 -8.46 8.01
C PHE A 35 5.31 -7.10 7.47
N PHE A 36 4.06 -7.00 7.05
CA PHE A 36 3.48 -5.77 6.53
C PHE A 36 3.52 -4.65 7.57
N ALA A 37 3.04 -4.91 8.79
CA ALA A 37 3.00 -3.91 9.83
C ALA A 37 4.39 -3.32 10.12
N LEU A 38 5.44 -4.14 10.11
CA LEU A 38 6.81 -3.65 10.30
C LEU A 38 7.30 -2.78 9.13
N ILE A 39 7.06 -3.22 7.88
CA ILE A 39 7.41 -2.44 6.68
C ILE A 39 6.61 -1.13 6.60
N SER A 40 5.34 -1.14 6.99
CA SER A 40 4.49 0.05 7.02
C SER A 40 4.98 1.07 8.05
N LYS A 41 5.37 0.64 9.26
CA LYS A 41 5.99 1.55 10.23
C LYS A 41 7.32 2.10 9.71
N TYR A 42 8.09 1.28 9.01
CA TYR A 42 9.33 1.73 8.41
C TYR A 42 9.11 2.78 7.31
N ASP A 43 8.10 2.60 6.46
CA ASP A 43 7.64 3.62 5.48
C ASP A 43 7.28 4.94 6.17
N ASP A 44 6.50 4.90 7.26
CA ASP A 44 6.13 6.09 8.04
C ASP A 44 7.37 6.78 8.63
N ILE A 45 8.33 6.02 9.17
CA ILE A 45 9.58 6.58 9.72
C ILE A 45 10.38 7.28 8.62
N LEU A 46 10.53 6.66 7.45
CA LEU A 46 11.25 7.24 6.32
C LEU A 46 10.59 8.51 5.79
N ALA A 47 9.26 8.52 5.72
CA ALA A 47 8.49 9.62 5.15
C ALA A 47 8.30 10.79 6.12
N GLU A 48 7.86 10.52 7.35
CA GLU A 48 7.36 11.55 8.27
C GLU A 48 8.41 12.00 9.28
N ILE A 49 9.30 11.11 9.71
CA ILE A 49 10.30 11.40 10.75
C ILE A 49 11.64 11.77 10.12
N LEU A 50 12.23 10.85 9.37
CA LEU A 50 13.53 11.07 8.72
C LEU A 50 13.42 11.98 7.50
N LYS A 51 12.21 12.10 6.92
CA LYS A 51 11.90 12.92 5.74
C LYS A 51 12.93 12.71 4.64
N ARG A 52 13.21 11.43 4.36
CA ARG A 52 14.29 11.03 3.45
C ARG A 52 14.08 11.73 2.09
N PRO A 53 15.11 12.39 1.53
CA PRO A 53 14.97 13.11 0.28
C PRO A 53 14.36 12.23 -0.81
N GLU A 54 13.39 12.77 -1.54
CA GLU A 54 12.66 12.10 -2.63
C GLU A 54 11.79 10.89 -2.22
N TYR A 55 11.73 10.57 -0.92
CA TYR A 55 10.82 9.56 -0.39
C TYR A 55 9.42 10.13 -0.18
N LYS A 56 8.40 9.27 -0.25
CA LYS A 56 6.99 9.65 -0.11
C LYS A 56 6.28 8.63 0.77
N ALA A 57 5.37 9.11 1.62
CA ALA A 57 4.48 8.25 2.38
C ALA A 57 3.64 7.36 1.45
N GLY A 58 3.33 6.14 1.90
CA GLY A 58 2.60 5.15 1.13
C GLY A 58 3.48 4.32 0.19
N ASN A 59 4.82 4.40 0.31
CA ASN A 59 5.74 3.55 -0.43
C ASN A 59 5.78 2.11 0.11
N THR A 60 5.09 1.81 1.21
CA THR A 60 4.88 0.44 1.72
C THR A 60 4.54 -0.54 0.58
N LEU A 61 3.61 -0.19 -0.30
CA LEU A 61 3.22 -1.01 -1.46
C LEU A 61 4.40 -1.27 -2.41
N LYS A 62 5.26 -0.28 -2.62
CA LYS A 62 6.46 -0.45 -3.45
C LYS A 62 7.44 -1.41 -2.77
N LEU A 63 7.59 -1.32 -1.45
CA LEU A 63 8.52 -2.14 -0.67
C LEU A 63 8.11 -3.61 -0.59
N ILE A 64 6.81 -3.91 -0.46
CA ILE A 64 6.33 -5.30 -0.33
C ILE A 64 6.23 -6.02 -1.68
N LEU A 65 6.21 -5.30 -2.81
CA LEU A 65 5.95 -5.88 -4.14
C LEU A 65 6.92 -7.00 -4.54
N PRO A 66 8.25 -6.88 -4.32
CA PRO A 66 9.18 -7.98 -4.60
C PRO A 66 8.86 -9.25 -3.79
N PHE A 67 8.40 -9.10 -2.55
CA PHE A 67 8.03 -10.22 -1.70
C PHE A 67 6.76 -10.91 -2.21
N LEU A 68 5.73 -10.15 -2.61
CA LEU A 68 4.56 -10.69 -3.28
C LEU A 68 4.98 -11.53 -4.52
N LYS A 69 5.91 -11.02 -5.33
CA LYS A 69 6.45 -11.77 -6.47
C LYS A 69 7.14 -13.07 -6.04
N ALA A 70 7.97 -13.02 -5.00
CA ALA A 70 8.68 -14.19 -4.49
C ALA A 70 7.73 -15.31 -4.05
N TYR A 71 6.57 -14.95 -3.51
CA TYR A 71 5.50 -15.89 -3.12
C TYR A 71 4.54 -16.25 -4.27
N GLY A 72 4.88 -15.89 -5.50
CA GLY A 72 4.15 -16.31 -6.69
C GLY A 72 2.83 -15.57 -6.89
N VAL A 73 2.72 -14.34 -6.39
CA VAL A 73 1.64 -13.41 -6.75
C VAL A 73 1.83 -12.96 -8.19
N THR A 74 0.73 -12.95 -8.92
CA THR A 74 0.63 -12.53 -10.33
C THR A 74 -0.37 -11.38 -10.45
N ASP A 75 -0.37 -10.67 -11.58
CA ASP A 75 -1.35 -9.59 -11.83
C ASP A 75 -2.77 -10.14 -11.79
N GLN A 76 -2.96 -11.38 -12.27
CA GLN A 76 -4.23 -12.11 -12.19
C GLN A 76 -4.65 -12.38 -10.75
N LYS A 77 -3.76 -12.90 -9.90
CA LYS A 77 -4.08 -13.18 -8.48
C LYS A 77 -4.44 -11.90 -7.72
N MET A 78 -3.73 -10.80 -7.98
CA MET A 78 -4.05 -9.49 -7.37
C MET A 78 -5.45 -9.03 -7.76
N ARG A 79 -5.81 -9.12 -9.05
CA ARG A 79 -7.15 -8.77 -9.55
C ARG A 79 -8.23 -9.65 -8.94
N GLU A 80 -8.04 -10.97 -8.95
CA GLU A 80 -9.02 -11.93 -8.43
C GLU A 80 -9.26 -11.78 -6.94
N TYR A 81 -8.19 -11.54 -6.16
CA TYR A 81 -8.31 -11.25 -4.74
C TYR A 81 -9.08 -9.95 -4.51
N SER A 82 -8.67 -8.86 -5.18
CA SER A 82 -9.30 -7.55 -5.07
C SER A 82 -10.80 -7.58 -5.35
N ALA A 83 -11.20 -8.22 -6.45
CA ALA A 83 -12.62 -8.30 -6.84
C ALA A 83 -13.49 -9.04 -5.83
N LYS A 84 -12.91 -9.91 -5.00
CA LYS A 84 -13.61 -10.69 -3.99
C LYS A 84 -13.57 -10.07 -2.59
N SER A 85 -12.59 -9.21 -2.30
CA SER A 85 -12.35 -8.69 -0.94
C SER A 85 -12.94 -7.31 -0.68
N ILE A 86 -13.38 -6.55 -1.70
CA ILE A 86 -13.84 -5.17 -1.53
C ILE A 86 -15.03 -5.05 -0.57
N LEU A 87 -14.84 -4.25 0.48
CA LEU A 87 -15.80 -3.90 1.52
C LEU A 87 -16.03 -2.39 1.50
N LEU A 88 -17.19 -1.97 0.98
CA LEU A 88 -17.49 -0.54 0.84
C LEU A 88 -17.86 0.12 2.18
N VAL A 89 -17.51 1.40 2.28
CA VAL A 89 -18.06 2.30 3.29
C VAL A 89 -19.55 2.54 2.98
N PRO A 90 -20.45 2.44 3.98
CA PRO A 90 -21.87 2.71 3.76
C PRO A 90 -22.10 4.09 3.14
N GLY A 91 -22.91 4.15 2.09
CA GLY A 91 -23.21 5.39 1.35
C GLY A 91 -22.15 5.81 0.34
N ALA A 92 -20.98 5.15 0.25
CA ALA A 92 -19.92 5.54 -0.68
C ALA A 92 -20.39 5.59 -2.14
N ILE A 93 -21.19 4.61 -2.58
CA ILE A 93 -21.76 4.61 -3.94
C ILE A 93 -22.65 5.83 -4.15
N ASP A 94 -23.62 6.07 -3.26
CA ASP A 94 -24.58 7.17 -3.38
C ASP A 94 -23.87 8.53 -3.37
N THR A 95 -22.90 8.70 -2.48
CA THR A 95 -22.09 9.92 -2.40
C THR A 95 -21.29 10.15 -3.68
N LEU A 96 -20.60 9.13 -4.20
CA LEU A 96 -19.82 9.26 -5.44
C LEU A 96 -20.72 9.59 -6.64
N GLN A 97 -21.89 8.95 -6.76
CA GLN A 97 -22.81 9.26 -7.85
C GLN A 97 -23.39 10.67 -7.73
N PHE A 98 -23.76 11.11 -6.51
CA PHE A 98 -24.22 12.46 -6.26
C PHE A 98 -23.15 13.49 -6.67
N VAL A 99 -21.92 13.34 -6.19
CA VAL A 99 -20.84 14.29 -6.47
C VAL A 99 -20.52 14.35 -7.96
N LYS A 100 -20.46 13.19 -8.65
CA LYS A 100 -20.27 13.13 -10.11
C LYS A 100 -21.35 13.86 -10.90
N GLY A 101 -22.58 13.92 -10.38
CA GLY A 101 -23.68 14.67 -10.99
C GLY A 101 -23.56 16.19 -10.84
N VAL A 102 -22.73 16.66 -9.90
CA VAL A 102 -22.58 18.09 -9.57
C VAL A 102 -21.26 18.67 -10.09
N MET A 103 -20.17 17.89 -10.08
CA MET A 103 -18.85 18.33 -10.53
C MET A 103 -17.95 17.17 -10.97
N PRO A 104 -16.87 17.44 -11.73
CA PRO A 104 -15.86 16.43 -11.99
C PRO A 104 -15.29 15.86 -10.69
N ALA A 105 -15.25 14.53 -10.61
CA ALA A 105 -14.77 13.79 -9.46
C ALA A 105 -13.60 12.88 -9.88
N TYR A 106 -12.60 12.76 -9.01
CA TYR A 106 -11.43 11.93 -9.21
C TYR A 106 -11.13 11.09 -7.97
N ILE A 107 -10.61 9.88 -8.19
CA ILE A 107 -10.04 9.04 -7.14
C ILE A 107 -8.52 9.11 -7.26
N VAL A 108 -7.81 9.37 -6.17
CA VAL A 108 -6.34 9.34 -6.12
C VAL A 108 -5.93 8.46 -4.95
N SER A 109 -5.32 7.32 -5.24
CA SER A 109 -5.02 6.30 -4.23
C SER A 109 -3.63 5.72 -4.41
N THR A 110 -3.02 5.28 -3.31
CA THR A 110 -1.74 4.54 -3.31
C THR A 110 -1.93 3.07 -3.67
N SER A 111 -3.14 2.52 -3.57
CA SER A 111 -3.43 1.10 -3.87
C SER A 111 -3.06 0.73 -5.31
N TYR A 112 -2.79 -0.57 -5.53
CA TYR A 112 -2.42 -1.06 -6.84
C TYR A 112 -3.58 -0.97 -7.85
N GLU A 113 -3.22 -0.77 -9.12
CA GLU A 113 -4.16 -0.69 -10.23
C GLU A 113 -5.22 -1.83 -10.28
N PRO A 114 -4.89 -3.12 -10.05
CA PRO A 114 -5.90 -4.18 -10.05
C PRO A 114 -7.03 -3.96 -9.05
N TYR A 115 -6.72 -3.42 -7.88
CA TYR A 115 -7.70 -3.12 -6.84
C TYR A 115 -8.60 -1.94 -7.23
N ILE A 116 -7.99 -0.86 -7.73
CA ILE A 116 -8.73 0.33 -8.15
C ILE A 116 -9.63 0.04 -9.36
N LYS A 117 -9.19 -0.81 -10.31
CA LYS A 117 -10.05 -1.26 -11.41
C LYS A 117 -11.29 -2.01 -10.90
N ALA A 118 -11.10 -2.97 -10.00
CA ALA A 118 -12.22 -3.72 -9.40
C ALA A 118 -13.17 -2.80 -8.62
N LEU A 119 -12.64 -1.86 -7.86
CA LEU A 119 -13.43 -0.86 -7.13
C LEU A 119 -14.26 0.01 -8.08
N CYS A 120 -13.63 0.56 -9.13
CA CYS A 120 -14.31 1.42 -10.11
C CYS A 120 -15.48 0.70 -10.78
N GLU A 121 -15.33 -0.60 -11.09
CA GLU A 121 -16.40 -1.43 -11.64
C GLU A 121 -17.58 -1.54 -10.65
N ILE A 122 -17.31 -1.83 -9.37
CA ILE A 122 -18.33 -2.00 -8.33
C ILE A 122 -19.09 -0.67 -8.08
N VAL A 123 -18.36 0.43 -7.91
CA VAL A 123 -18.97 1.74 -7.57
C VAL A 123 -19.46 2.51 -8.80
N ARG A 124 -19.31 1.94 -10.01
CA ARG A 124 -19.65 2.57 -11.30
C ARG A 124 -18.98 3.94 -11.46
N PHE A 125 -17.68 3.98 -11.18
CA PHE A 125 -16.84 5.17 -11.31
C PHE A 125 -15.96 5.06 -12.56
N PRO A 126 -15.84 6.12 -13.38
CA PRO A 126 -15.00 6.09 -14.58
C PRO A 126 -13.54 5.90 -14.20
N TYR A 127 -12.94 4.79 -14.62
CA TYR A 127 -11.55 4.44 -14.29
C TYR A 127 -10.55 5.46 -14.85
N GLU A 128 -10.88 6.12 -15.95
CA GLU A 128 -10.08 7.22 -16.52
C GLU A 128 -9.93 8.43 -15.58
N ASN A 129 -10.80 8.55 -14.57
CA ASN A 129 -10.72 9.56 -13.52
C ASN A 129 -10.10 9.02 -12.22
N ALA A 130 -9.51 7.82 -12.25
CA ALA A 130 -8.81 7.23 -11.12
C ALA A 130 -7.29 7.22 -11.36
N TYR A 131 -6.54 7.68 -10.36
CA TYR A 131 -5.08 7.67 -10.32
C TYR A 131 -4.64 6.72 -9.22
N CYS A 132 -3.73 5.80 -9.56
CA CYS A 132 -3.33 4.72 -8.68
C CYS A 132 -1.90 4.24 -8.95
N THR A 133 -1.37 3.39 -8.07
CA THR A 133 -0.06 2.75 -8.26
C THR A 133 -0.17 1.71 -9.38
N ARG A 134 0.33 2.06 -10.56
CA ARG A 134 0.39 1.13 -11.70
C ARG A 134 1.43 0.05 -11.44
N VAL A 135 0.99 -1.19 -11.56
CA VAL A 135 1.84 -2.37 -11.37
C VAL A 135 1.63 -3.34 -12.52
N ASN A 136 2.72 -4.00 -12.91
CA ASN A 136 2.71 -5.15 -13.80
C ASN A 136 3.76 -6.12 -13.25
N ILE A 137 3.35 -6.90 -12.25
CA ILE A 137 4.25 -7.79 -11.51
C ILE A 137 4.71 -8.95 -12.39
N ASP A 138 3.93 -9.33 -13.42
CA ASP A 138 4.25 -10.44 -14.31
C ASP A 138 5.32 -10.10 -15.35
N LYS A 139 5.47 -8.82 -15.71
CA LYS A 139 6.53 -8.33 -16.60
C LYS A 139 7.94 -8.59 -16.06
N TYR A 140 8.11 -8.65 -14.74
CA TYR A 140 9.42 -8.77 -14.12
C TYR A 140 9.72 -10.23 -13.76
N PRO A 141 10.65 -10.90 -14.47
CA PRO A 141 11.10 -12.23 -14.07
C PRO A 141 11.88 -12.13 -12.76
N LEU A 142 11.74 -13.14 -11.91
CA LEU A 142 12.47 -13.26 -10.66
C LEU A 142 13.27 -14.55 -10.69
N LYS A 143 14.60 -14.47 -10.64
CA LYS A 143 15.45 -15.66 -10.65
C LYS A 143 15.27 -16.42 -9.34
N GLU A 144 15.44 -17.74 -9.37
CA GLU A 144 15.32 -18.57 -8.17
C GLU A 144 16.27 -18.16 -7.04
N VAL A 145 17.45 -17.61 -7.36
CA VAL A 145 18.38 -17.07 -6.34
C VAL A 145 17.82 -15.82 -5.66
N GLU A 146 17.23 -14.90 -6.43
CA GLU A 146 16.60 -13.67 -5.91
C GLU A 146 15.35 -14.02 -5.08
N ARG A 147 14.54 -14.97 -5.58
CA ARG A 147 13.38 -15.50 -4.87
C ARG A 147 13.77 -16.07 -3.51
N LYS A 148 14.78 -16.94 -3.47
CA LYS A 148 15.29 -17.51 -2.21
C LYS A 148 15.82 -16.43 -1.27
N ARG A 149 16.49 -15.39 -1.80
CA ARG A 149 16.95 -14.24 -1.00
C ARG A 149 15.77 -13.49 -0.39
N LEU A 150 14.76 -13.14 -1.17
CA LEU A 150 13.57 -12.43 -0.69
C LEU A 150 12.81 -13.24 0.37
N MET A 151 12.71 -14.55 0.22
CA MET A 151 12.09 -15.43 1.23
C MET A 151 12.86 -15.41 2.56
N LYS A 152 14.21 -15.45 2.52
CA LYS A 152 15.04 -15.31 3.74
C LYS A 152 14.91 -13.93 4.38
N LEU A 153 14.92 -12.87 3.57
CA LEU A 153 14.72 -11.50 4.06
C LEU A 153 13.35 -11.34 4.71
N ARG A 154 12.30 -11.95 4.14
CA ARG A 154 10.96 -11.96 4.75
C ARG A 154 10.98 -12.63 6.12
N GLU A 155 11.63 -13.78 6.27
CA GLU A 155 11.79 -14.47 7.56
C GLU A 155 12.52 -13.59 8.58
N GLU A 156 13.60 -12.95 8.14
CA GLU A 156 14.37 -12.04 8.97
C GLU A 156 13.53 -10.86 9.45
N ILE A 157 12.85 -10.17 8.53
CA ILE A 157 11.96 -9.04 8.83
C ILE A 157 10.82 -9.46 9.76
N ALA A 158 10.18 -10.60 9.48
CA ALA A 158 9.12 -11.12 10.33
C ALA A 158 9.62 -11.53 11.73
N ALA A 159 10.90 -11.87 11.90
CA ALA A 159 11.50 -12.17 13.20
C ALA A 159 11.92 -10.92 13.99
N MET A 160 12.05 -9.76 13.35
CA MET A 160 12.43 -8.51 14.02
C MET A 160 11.38 -8.06 15.05
N PRO A 161 11.80 -7.31 16.09
CA PRO A 161 10.86 -6.67 17.00
C PRO A 161 10.05 -5.61 16.24
N MET A 162 8.79 -5.44 16.63
CA MET A 162 7.96 -4.37 16.08
C MET A 162 8.52 -3.02 16.54
N ILE A 163 8.75 -2.10 15.60
CA ILE A 163 9.20 -0.75 15.94
C ILE A 163 8.09 -0.02 16.70
N GLU A 164 8.46 0.65 17.79
CA GLU A 164 7.60 1.59 18.50
C GLU A 164 8.02 3.00 18.11
N ILE A 165 7.08 3.80 17.60
CA ILE A 165 7.34 5.20 17.23
C ILE A 165 6.94 6.06 18.45
N PRO A 166 7.88 6.76 19.10
CA PRO A 166 7.56 7.67 20.19
C PRO A 166 6.63 8.81 19.73
N GLU A 167 5.69 9.25 20.57
CA GLU A 167 4.67 10.26 20.22
C GLU A 167 5.24 11.56 19.63
N ASN A 168 6.44 11.97 20.06
CA ASN A 168 7.10 13.21 19.64
C ASN A 168 8.39 12.95 18.85
N ALA A 169 8.55 11.76 18.26
CA ALA A 169 9.74 11.43 17.49
C ALA A 169 9.86 12.35 16.26
N SER A 170 11.02 12.99 16.15
CA SER A 170 11.36 13.89 15.03
C SER A 170 12.72 13.56 14.40
N THR A 171 13.50 12.71 15.07
CA THR A 171 14.84 12.28 14.67
C THR A 171 15.02 10.79 14.94
N ILE A 172 16.08 10.18 14.37
CA ILE A 172 16.38 8.77 14.63
C ILE A 172 16.83 8.56 16.09
N GLU A 173 17.42 9.57 16.72
CA GLU A 173 17.90 9.56 18.09
C GLU A 173 16.78 9.43 19.13
N ASP A 174 15.54 9.80 18.77
CA ASP A 174 14.38 9.70 19.65
C ASP A 174 13.93 8.25 19.88
N PHE A 175 14.39 7.31 19.04
CA PHE A 175 14.04 5.89 19.14
C PHE A 175 14.90 5.14 20.15
N SER A 176 14.32 4.07 20.73
CA SER A 176 15.06 3.15 21.58
C SER A 176 16.24 2.53 20.84
N GLU A 177 17.28 2.08 21.56
CA GLU A 177 18.43 1.40 20.93
C GLU A 177 18.00 0.15 20.12
N ARG A 178 16.99 -0.58 20.62
CA ARG A 178 16.39 -1.74 19.93
C ARG A 178 15.78 -1.33 18.58
N ASP A 179 14.99 -0.28 18.58
CA ASP A 179 14.26 0.16 17.38
C ASP A 179 15.20 0.78 16.36
N ARG A 180 16.20 1.56 16.80
CA ARG A 180 17.27 2.07 15.92
C ARG A 180 18.01 0.95 15.21
N LYS A 181 18.37 -0.13 15.91
CA LYS A 181 19.00 -1.31 15.30
C LYS A 181 18.12 -1.96 14.23
N THR A 182 16.81 -2.00 14.48
CA THR A 182 15.84 -2.57 13.53
C THR A 182 15.72 -1.68 12.29
N ILE A 183 15.59 -0.37 12.46
CA ILE A 183 15.53 0.61 11.36
C ILE A 183 16.81 0.54 10.51
N MET A 184 17.99 0.57 11.15
CA MET A 184 19.28 0.46 10.46
C MET A 184 19.39 -0.84 9.67
N ARG A 185 18.87 -1.95 10.20
CA ARG A 185 18.88 -3.22 9.47
C ARG A 185 17.94 -3.20 8.26
N LEU A 186 16.78 -2.55 8.38
CA LEU A 186 15.85 -2.37 7.26
C LEU A 186 16.42 -1.45 6.16
N ASP A 187 17.30 -0.50 6.48
CA ASP A 187 18.02 0.32 5.50
C ASP A 187 18.99 -0.48 4.62
N GLU A 188 19.46 -1.64 5.10
CA GLU A 188 20.39 -2.52 4.38
C GLU A 188 19.71 -3.56 3.47
N ILE A 189 18.38 -3.72 3.60
CA ILE A 189 17.59 -4.75 2.90
C ILE A 189 17.06 -4.21 1.57
#